data_AF-A4N4I0-F1
#
_entry.id   AF-A4N4I0-F1
#
_cell.length_a   1.000
_cell.length_b   1.000
_cell.length_c   1.000
_cell.angle_alpha   90.00
_cell.angle_beta   90.00
_cell.angle_gamma   90.00
#
_symmetry.space_group_name_H-M   'P 1'
#
loop_
_entity.id
_entity.type
_entity.pdbx_description
1 polymer ?
#
loop_
_entity_poly.entity_id
_entity_poly.type
_entity_poly.pdbx_seq_one_letter_code
_entity_poly.pdbx_strand_id
1 'polypeptide(L)'
;MSTQLRNNPMKVALASMVGTAIEFFDYYIYAAAAVLVFNTQFFQSDDPLSNDLLSLSTLALAFFARPIGSALFGHFGDKIGRKKPWSPPLF
;
A
#
# COMPACT_ATOMS: atom_id res chain seq x y z
N MET A 1 12.30 25.42 -27.21
CA MET A 1 10.86 25.07 -27.18
C MET A 1 10.72 23.79 -26.38
N SER A 2 10.51 23.88 -25.06
CA SER A 2 10.37 22.72 -24.17
C SER A 2 8.99 22.10 -24.34
N THR A 3 8.91 20.89 -24.86
CA THR A 3 7.69 20.08 -24.91
C THR A 3 7.26 19.75 -23.48
N GLN A 4 6.37 20.58 -22.92
CA GLN A 4 5.61 20.23 -21.72
C GLN A 4 4.82 18.96 -22.04
N LEU A 5 5.26 17.81 -21.50
CA LEU A 5 4.48 16.56 -21.55
C LEU A 5 3.19 16.80 -20.78
N ARG A 6 2.13 17.16 -21.49
CA ARG A 6 0.81 17.43 -20.92
C ARG A 6 0.27 16.12 -20.34
N ASN A 7 0.36 15.97 -19.03
CA ASN A 7 -0.18 14.82 -18.34
C ASN A 7 -1.70 14.81 -18.55
N ASN A 8 -2.23 13.76 -19.20
CA ASN A 8 -3.67 13.67 -19.47
C ASN A 8 -4.39 13.38 -18.13
N PRO A 9 -5.23 14.30 -17.62
CA PRO A 9 -5.88 14.12 -16.32
C PRO A 9 -6.70 12.83 -16.24
N MET A 10 -7.31 12.39 -17.34
CA MET A 10 -8.03 11.11 -17.39
C MET A 10 -7.11 9.90 -17.20
N LYS A 11 -5.90 9.96 -17.76
CA LYS A 11 -4.92 8.88 -17.60
C LYS A 11 -4.41 8.81 -16.16
N VAL A 12 -4.21 9.95 -15.51
CA VAL A 12 -3.81 10.03 -14.10
C VAL A 12 -4.92 9.53 -13.19
N ALA A 13 -6.16 9.93 -13.44
CA ALA A 13 -7.32 9.47 -12.67
C ALA A 13 -7.50 7.95 -12.77
N LEU A 14 -7.42 7.39 -13.99
CA LEU A 14 -7.51 5.94 -14.20
C LEU A 14 -6.36 5.19 -13.53
N ALA A 15 -5.12 5.68 -13.68
CA ALA A 15 -3.96 5.06 -13.01
C ALA A 15 -4.12 5.06 -11.47
N SER A 16 -4.64 6.15 -10.91
CA SER A 16 -4.92 6.26 -9.48
C SER A 16 -6.02 5.29 -9.05
N MET A 17 -7.11 5.20 -9.82
CA MET A 17 -8.23 4.32 -9.54
C MET A 17 -7.83 2.84 -9.60
N VAL A 18 -7.04 2.45 -10.60
CA VAL A 18 -6.51 1.08 -10.72
C VAL A 18 -5.56 0.77 -9.56
N GLY A 19 -4.69 1.71 -9.18
CA GLY A 19 -3.83 1.58 -8.00
C GLY A 19 -4.64 1.33 -6.74
N THR A 20 -5.65 2.17 -6.47
CA THR A 20 -6.58 1.99 -5.36
C THR A 20 -7.26 0.63 -5.40
N ALA A 21 -7.74 0.18 -6.57
CA ALA A 21 -8.40 -1.11 -6.70
C ALA A 21 -7.48 -2.30 -6.35
N ILE A 22 -6.21 -2.26 -6.77
CA ILE A 22 -5.23 -3.30 -6.46
C ILE A 22 -4.93 -3.33 -4.94
N GLU A 23 -4.82 -2.18 -4.29
CA GLU A 23 -4.62 -2.10 -2.83
C GLU A 23 -5.81 -2.70 -2.05
N PHE A 24 -7.04 -2.47 -2.51
CA PHE A 24 -8.24 -3.09 -1.94
C PHE A 24 -8.29 -4.60 -2.19
N PHE A 25 -7.90 -5.04 -3.39
CA PHE A 25 -7.87 -6.46 -3.73
C PHE A 25 -6.92 -7.26 -2.84
N ASP A 26 -5.69 -6.78 -2.67
CA ASP A 26 -4.69 -7.42 -1.79
C ASP A 26 -5.18 -7.50 -0.34
N TYR A 27 -5.82 -6.42 0.14
CA TYR A 27 -6.41 -6.38 1.48
C TYR A 27 -7.47 -7.46 1.69
N TYR A 28 -8.35 -7.62 0.69
CA TYR A 28 -9.45 -8.55 0.77
C TYR A 28 -8.95 -10.00 0.83
N ILE A 29 -7.94 -10.34 0.02
CA ILE A 29 -7.33 -11.67 0.06
C ILE A 29 -6.64 -11.91 1.41
N TYR A 30 -5.90 -10.94 1.93
CA TYR A 30 -5.26 -11.07 3.25
C TYR A 30 -6.28 -11.29 4.37
N ALA A 31 -7.40 -10.54 4.35
CA ALA A 31 -8.50 -10.75 5.30
C ALA A 31 -9.11 -12.15 5.21
N ALA A 32 -9.37 -12.63 3.99
CA ALA A 32 -9.87 -13.99 3.77
C ALA A 32 -8.87 -15.04 4.26
N ALA A 33 -7.56 -14.85 4.00
CA ALA A 33 -6.51 -15.74 4.45
C ALA A 33 -6.39 -15.75 5.98
N ALA A 34 -6.54 -14.61 6.65
CA ALA A 34 -6.56 -14.55 8.10
C ALA A 34 -7.68 -15.42 8.66
N VAL A 35 -8.92 -15.20 8.23
CA VAL A 35 -10.08 -15.94 8.77
C VAL A 35 -10.02 -17.44 8.44
N LEU A 36 -9.56 -17.81 7.24
CA LEU A 36 -9.67 -19.19 6.76
C LEU A 36 -8.42 -20.04 6.96
N VAL A 37 -7.23 -19.43 6.95
CA VAL A 37 -5.95 -20.15 6.85
C VAL A 37 -5.03 -19.86 8.02
N PHE A 38 -4.95 -18.62 8.51
CA PHE A 38 -3.94 -18.28 9.51
C PHE A 38 -4.22 -18.89 10.89
N ASN A 39 -5.50 -19.04 11.26
CA ASN A 39 -5.86 -19.76 12.48
C ASN A 39 -5.22 -21.16 12.46
N THR A 40 -5.45 -21.97 11.44
CA THR A 40 -5.02 -23.39 11.47
C THR A 40 -3.57 -23.63 11.05
N GLN A 41 -3.02 -22.77 10.17
CA GLN A 41 -1.72 -23.00 9.57
C GLN A 41 -0.56 -22.32 10.31
N PHE A 42 -0.81 -21.21 10.99
CA PHE A 42 0.23 -20.46 11.72
C PHE A 42 0.07 -20.49 13.24
N PHE A 43 -1.16 -20.64 13.74
CA PHE A 43 -1.44 -20.60 15.18
C PHE A 43 -2.04 -21.92 15.67
N GLN A 44 -1.22 -22.81 16.20
CA GLN A 44 -1.68 -24.08 16.78
C GLN A 44 -1.54 -24.03 18.30
N SER A 45 -2.43 -23.30 18.96
CA SER A 45 -2.58 -23.35 20.42
C SER A 45 -3.63 -24.37 20.86
N ASP A 46 -3.54 -24.82 22.11
CA ASP A 46 -4.43 -25.82 22.71
C ASP A 46 -5.89 -25.35 22.83
N ASP A 47 -6.13 -24.03 22.73
CA ASP A 47 -7.46 -23.42 22.80
C ASP A 47 -7.86 -22.81 21.43
N PRO A 48 -8.91 -23.33 20.77
CA PRO A 48 -9.38 -22.83 19.48
C PRO A 48 -9.69 -21.33 19.46
N LEU A 49 -10.20 -20.77 20.56
CA LEU A 49 -10.53 -19.35 20.64
C LEU A 49 -9.28 -18.46 20.50
N SER A 50 -8.17 -18.90 21.10
CA SER A 50 -6.91 -18.15 21.08
C SER A 50 -6.32 -18.07 19.66
N ASN A 51 -6.49 -19.11 18.85
CA ASN A 51 -6.00 -19.10 17.46
C ASN A 51 -6.80 -18.15 16.56
N ASP A 52 -8.13 -18.07 16.76
CA ASP A 52 -8.98 -17.10 16.07
C ASP A 52 -8.56 -15.67 16.41
N LEU A 53 -8.36 -15.39 17.71
CA LEU A 53 -7.96 -14.06 18.18
C LEU A 53 -6.59 -13.66 17.63
N LEU A 54 -5.62 -14.58 17.63
CA LEU A 54 -4.29 -14.33 17.05
C LEU A 54 -4.39 -14.05 15.55
N SER A 55 -5.17 -14.84 14.81
CA SER A 55 -5.36 -14.61 13.39
C SER A 55 -6.00 -13.24 13.10
N LEU A 56 -7.09 -12.90 13.80
CA LEU A 56 -7.74 -11.59 13.68
C LEU A 56 -6.80 -10.44 14.09
N SER A 57 -5.90 -10.67 15.06
CA SER A 57 -4.91 -9.68 15.45
C SER A 57 -3.91 -9.38 14.32
N THR A 58 -3.53 -10.39 13.50
CA THR A 58 -2.67 -10.15 12.33
C THR A 58 -3.37 -9.29 11.27
N LEU A 59 -4.69 -9.42 11.14
CA LEU A 59 -5.53 -8.55 10.31
C LEU A 59 -5.59 -7.13 10.86
N ALA A 60 -5.76 -6.99 12.18
CA ALA A 60 -5.73 -5.70 12.84
C ALA A 60 -4.37 -5.00 12.66
N LEU A 61 -3.25 -5.71 12.82
CA LEU A 61 -1.91 -5.17 12.61
C LEU A 61 -1.70 -4.66 11.18
N ALA A 62 -2.22 -5.37 10.18
CA ALA A 62 -2.15 -4.92 8.78
C ALA A 62 -2.88 -3.59 8.54
N PHE A 63 -3.99 -3.33 9.25
CA PHE A 63 -4.67 -2.03 9.20
C PHE A 63 -3.79 -0.89 9.73
N PHE A 64 -3.01 -1.12 10.79
CA PHE A 64 -2.11 -0.09 11.34
C PHE A 64 -0.84 0.08 10.52
N ALA A 65 -0.32 -1.00 9.94
CA ALA A 65 0.87 -0.97 9.10
C ALA A 65 0.68 -0.03 7.89
N ARG A 66 -0.55 0.10 7.37
CA ARG A 66 -0.87 0.93 6.19
C ARG A 66 -0.74 2.44 6.42
N PRO A 67 -1.39 3.07 7.42
CA PRO A 67 -1.17 4.47 7.76
C PRO A 67 0.29 4.78 8.11
N ILE A 68 0.97 3.85 8.77
CA ILE A 68 2.38 4.01 9.12
C ILE A 68 3.24 3.99 7.85
N GLY A 69 3.01 3.01 6.97
CA GLY A 69 3.66 2.92 5.68
C GLY A 69 3.39 4.14 4.82
N SER A 70 2.15 4.61 4.71
CA SER A 70 1.81 5.79 3.91
C SER A 70 2.37 7.08 4.48
N ALA A 71 2.45 7.24 5.81
CA ALA A 71 3.10 8.38 6.45
C ALA A 71 4.61 8.39 6.13
N LEU A 72 5.28 7.24 6.24
CA LEU A 72 6.69 7.08 5.90
C LEU A 72 6.92 7.32 4.39
N PHE A 73 6.35 6.49 3.53
CA PHE A 73 6.58 6.54 2.08
C PHE A 73 6.00 7.79 1.43
N GLY A 74 4.92 8.35 1.96
CA GLY A 74 4.39 9.66 1.54
C GLY A 74 5.36 10.79 1.86
N HIS A 75 5.90 10.84 3.09
CA HIS A 75 6.87 11.87 3.46
C HIS A 75 8.17 11.77 2.64
N PHE A 76 8.70 10.56 2.47
CA PHE A 76 9.92 10.33 1.69
C PHE A 76 9.69 10.54 0.18
N GLY A 77 8.54 10.13 -0.36
CA GLY A 77 8.15 10.32 -1.76
C GLY A 77 8.07 11.78 -2.15
N ASP A 78 7.53 12.63 -1.26
CA ASP A 78 7.41 14.07 -1.49
C ASP A 78 8.77 14.79 -1.45
N LYS A 79 9.70 14.30 -0.61
CA LYS A 79 11.09 14.81 -0.58
C LYS A 79 11.93 14.37 -1.78
N ILE A 80 11.81 13.11 -2.24
CA ILE A 80 12.64 12.54 -3.32
C ILE A 80 12.16 12.94 -4.73
N GLY A 81 10.87 13.28 -4.89
CA GLY A 81 10.30 13.69 -6.17
C GLY A 81 10.81 15.03 -6.72
N ARG A 82 11.47 15.87 -5.91
CA ARG A 82 12.08 17.12 -6.35
C ARG A 82 13.41 16.87 -7.06
N LYS A 83 13.40 16.16 -8.19
CA LYS A 83 14.52 16.21 -9.14
C LYS A 83 14.60 17.65 -9.67
N LYS A 84 15.61 18.38 -9.21
CA LYS A 84 16.00 19.68 -9.77
C LYS A 84 16.16 19.53 -11.28
N PRO A 85 15.56 20.42 -12.10
CA PRO A 85 15.98 20.54 -13.49
C PRO A 85 17.46 20.89 -13.47
N TRP A 86 18.30 19.95 -13.86
CA TRP A 86 19.67 20.24 -14.25
C TRP A 86 19.56 21.12 -15.49
N SER A 87 19.63 22.43 -15.29
CA SER A 87 19.81 23.39 -16.38
C SER A 87 21.29 23.40 -16.72
N PRO A 88 21.73 22.89 -17.88
CA PRO A 88 23.09 23.10 -18.33
C PRO A 88 23.34 24.60 -18.53
N PRO A 89 24.55 25.11 -18.21
CA PRO A 89 24.87 26.52 -18.42
C PRO A 89 24.82 26.82 -19.92
N LEU A 90 24.07 27.87 -20.27
CA LEU A 90 23.98 28.40 -21.62
C LEU A 90 25.33 29.01 -22.00
N PHE A 91 26.02 28.38 -22.95
CA PHE A 91 27.05 28.97 -23.81
C PHE A 91 26.69 28.67 -25.26
#